data_AF-A0A7U9XD59-F1
#
_entry.id   AF-A0A7U9XD59-F1
#
_cell.length_a   1.000
_cell.length_b   1.000
_cell.length_c   1.000
_cell.angle_alpha   90.00
_cell.angle_beta   90.00
_cell.angle_gamma   90.00
#
_symmetry.space_group_name_H-M   'P 1'
#
loop_
_entity.id
_entity.type
_entity.pdbx_description
1 polymer ?
#
loop_
_entity_poly.entity_id
_entity_poly.type
_entity_poly.pdbx_seq_one_letter_code
_entity_poly.pdbx_strand_id
1 'polypeptide(L)' 'MNDTDHAVEFFIDKDLSRCKSLGIHPLENTATVFLSFKDLDKFLWELDVDVVKVKL' A
#
# COMPACT_ATOMS: atom_id res chain seq x y z
N MET A 1 -3.47 -5.36 8.45
CA MET A 1 -4.07 -5.68 7.14
C MET A 1 -4.94 -6.92 7.32
N ASN A 2 -6.10 -7.00 6.67
CA ASN A 2 -7.04 -8.12 6.85
C ASN A 2 -6.68 -9.30 5.93
N ASP A 3 -5.41 -9.73 5.98
CA ASP A 3 -4.88 -10.85 5.18
C ASP A 3 -3.91 -11.66 6.04
N THR A 4 -4.44 -12.48 6.95
CA THR A 4 -3.60 -13.31 7.84
C THR A 4 -2.93 -14.45 7.11
N ASP A 5 -3.55 -14.94 6.04
CA ASP A 5 -3.14 -16.14 5.32
C ASP A 5 -2.25 -15.83 4.11
N HIS A 6 -1.89 -14.55 3.92
CA HIS A 6 -1.07 -14.05 2.81
C HIS A 6 -1.62 -14.49 1.44
N ALA A 7 -2.94 -14.40 1.29
CA ALA A 7 -3.64 -14.85 0.10
C ALA A 7 -3.69 -13.77 -1.00
N VAL A 8 -3.18 -12.57 -0.72
CA VAL A 8 -3.26 -11.41 -1.63
C VAL A 8 -1.88 -10.97 -2.09
N GLU A 9 -1.72 -10.86 -3.42
CA GLU A 9 -0.57 -10.21 -4.03
C GLU A 9 -0.79 -8.69 -4.13
N PHE A 10 0.21 -7.90 -3.77
CA PHE A 10 0.12 -6.45 -3.78
C PHE A 10 0.75 -5.83 -5.03
N PHE A 11 -0.09 -5.16 -5.83
CA PHE A 11 0.33 -4.40 -7.00
C PHE A 11 0.04 -2.91 -6.80
N ILE A 12 0.98 -2.06 -7.22
CA ILE A 12 0.78 -0.61 -7.24
C ILE A 12 1.11 -0.02 -8.60
N ASP A 13 0.29 0.94 -9.03
CA ASP A 13 0.58 1.71 -10.23
C ASP A 13 1.89 2.50 -10.07
N LYS A 14 2.73 2.48 -11.11
CA LYS A 14 4.03 3.14 -11.14
C LYS A 14 3.93 4.64 -10.89
N ASP A 15 2.87 5.30 -11.36
CA ASP A 15 2.69 6.73 -11.17
C ASP A 15 2.25 7.03 -9.72
N LEU A 16 1.44 6.16 -9.09
CA LEU A 16 1.13 6.26 -7.65
C LEU A 16 2.38 6.08 -6.79
N SER A 17 3.30 5.18 -7.16
CA SER A 17 4.56 4.99 -6.41
C SER A 17 5.48 6.22 -6.41
N ARG A 18 5.21 7.22 -7.26
CA ARG A 18 5.96 8.48 -7.36
C ARG A 18 5.27 9.64 -6.66
N CYS A 19 4.04 9.46 -6.16
CA CYS A 19 3.32 10.49 -5.44
C CYS A 19 4.00 10.79 -4.10
N LYS A 20 4.05 12.09 -3.74
CA LYS A 20 4.61 12.54 -2.46
C LYS A 20 3.81 12.04 -1.26
N SER A 21 2.50 11.87 -1.43
CA SER A 21 1.56 11.44 -0.40
C SER A 21 0.48 10.58 -1.04
N LEU A 22 0.14 9.48 -0.38
CA LEU A 22 -0.93 8.55 -0.74
C LEU A 22 -2.00 8.58 0.35
N GLY A 23 -3.25 8.78 -0.05
CA GLY A 23 -4.41 8.67 0.83
C GLY A 23 -4.94 7.24 0.83
N ILE A 24 -5.04 6.61 2.01
CA ILE A 24 -5.49 5.23 2.18
C ILE A 24 -6.53 5.17 3.30
N HIS A 25 -7.57 4.35 3.11
CA HIS A 25 -8.59 4.10 4.12
C HIS A 25 -8.10 3.08 5.16
N PRO A 26 -8.11 3.41 6.47
CA PRO A 26 -7.59 2.53 7.53
C PRO A 26 -8.66 1.53 7.98
N LEU A 27 -9.05 0.61 7.10
CA LEU A 27 -10.11 -0.39 7.31
C LEU A 27 -11.55 0.18 7.43
N GLU A 28 -11.71 1.50 7.36
CA GLU A 28 -13.00 2.20 7.29
C GLU A 28 -12.96 3.30 6.21
N ASN A 29 -14.06 3.52 5.49
CA ASN A 29 -14.13 4.50 4.40
C ASN A 29 -14.46 5.94 4.85
N THR A 30 -14.73 6.13 6.14
CA THR A 30 -15.02 7.43 6.75
C THR A 30 -13.77 8.18 7.22
N ALA A 31 -12.59 7.57 7.14
CA ALA A 31 -11.31 8.17 7.49
C ALA A 31 -10.26 7.93 6.39
N THR A 32 -9.27 8.82 6.32
CA THR A 32 -8.15 8.73 5.37
C THR A 32 -6.85 9.00 6.11
N VAL A 33 -5.90 8.07 6.00
CA VAL A 33 -4.52 8.25 6.46
C VAL A 33 -3.67 8.66 5.25
N PHE A 34 -2.80 9.64 5.45
CA PHE A 34 -1.84 10.10 4.45
C PHE A 34 -0.43 9.64 4.82
N LEU A 35 0.24 8.97 3.89
CA LEU A 35 1.59 8.45 4.08
C LEU A 35 2.40 8.57 2.79
N SER A 36 3.72 8.64 2.91
CA SER A 36 4.59 8.58 1.73
C SER A 36 4.58 7.17 1.15
N PHE A 37 4.88 7.01 -0.15
CA PHE A 37 5.07 5.68 -0.72
C PHE A 37 6.14 4.89 0.03
N LYS A 38 7.19 5.55 0.52
CA LYS A 38 8.26 4.91 1.30
C LYS A 38 7.75 4.32 2.61
N ASP A 39 6.84 5.02 3.30
CA ASP A 39 6.26 4.50 4.55
C ASP A 39 5.28 3.36 4.29
N LEU A 40 4.53 3.42 3.18
CA LEU A 40 3.68 2.31 2.73
C LEU A 40 4.52 1.07 2.39
N ASP A 41 5.59 1.24 1.63
CA ASP A 41 6.53 0.19 1.24
C ASP A 41 7.16 -0.47 2.48
N LYS A 42 7.58 0.34 3.46
CA LYS A 42 8.06 -0.16 4.75
C LYS A 42 7.00 -0.94 5.52
N PHE A 43 5.76 -0.45 5.57
CA PHE A 43 4.66 -1.12 6.24
C PHE A 43 4.35 -2.49 5.61
N LEU A 44 4.35 -2.57 4.28
CA LEU A 44 4.14 -3.84 3.55
C LEU A 44 5.31 -4.81 3.77
N TRP A 45 6.55 -4.31 3.78
CA TRP A 45 7.73 -5.11 4.11
C TRP A 45 7.67 -5.71 5.52
N GLU A 46 7.22 -4.96 6.52
CA GLU A 46 7.02 -5.47 7.89
C GLU A 46 5.94 -6.56 7.98
N LEU A 47 5.08 -6.67 6.96
CA LEU A 47 4.06 -7.71 6.81
C LEU A 47 4.48 -8.85 5.87
N ASP A 48 5.75 -8.89 5.45
CA ASP A 48 6.27 -9.89 4.47
C ASP A 48 5.53 -9.85 3.12
N VAL A 49 5.13 -8.65 2.69
CA VAL A 49 4.44 -8.40 1.41
C VAL A 49 5.36 -7.67 0.45
N ASP A 50 5.67 -8.31 -0.68
CA ASP A 50 6.41 -7.71 -1.79
C ASP A 50 5.53 -6.77 -2.63
N VAL A 51 6.09 -5.64 -3.04
CA VAL A 51 5.39 -4.64 -3.86
C VAL A 51 5.76 -4.77 -5.33
N VAL A 52 4.79 -5.15 -6.16
CA VAL A 52 4.97 -5.21 -7.62
C VAL A 52 4.46 -3.93 -8.28
N LYS A 53 5.38 -3.18 -8.92
CA LYS A 53 5.03 -1.94 -9.62
C LYS A 53 4.59 -2.22 -11.06
N VAL A 54 3.34 -1.93 -11.37
CA VAL A 54 2.74 -2.10 -12.70
C VAL A 54 2.44 -0.76 -13.36
N LYS A 55 2.32 -0.74 -14.69
CA LYS A 55 1.77 0.44 -15.39
C LYS A 55 0.41 0.03 -15.93
N LEU A 56 -0.64 0.69 -15.43
CA LEU A 56 -2.01 0.47 -15.89
C LEU A 56 -2.31 1.23 -17.19
#